data_AF-A0A962IGV4-F1
#
_entry.id   AF-A0A962IGV4-F1
#
_cell.length_a   1.000
_cell.length_b   1.000
_cell.length_c   1.000
_cell.angle_alpha   90.00
_cell.angle_beta   90.00
_cell.angle_gamma   90.00
#
_symmetry.space_group_name_H-M   'P 1'
#
loop_
_entity.id
_entity.type
_entity.pdbx_description
1 polymer ?
#
loop_
_entity_poly.entity_id
_entity_poly.type
_entity_poly.pdbx_seq_one_letter_code
_entity_poly.pdbx_strand_id
1 'polypeptide(L)' 'MGLQLENEMDAVLKPVQEARGMPNAYYTSPVLFQREREVVMAPTWSCVGFASDLLEPGYARPVDFMGLPLV' A
#
# COMPACT_ATOMS: atom_id res chain seq x y z
N MET A 1 -14.54 -16.05 -4.26
CA MET A 1 -14.02 -14.98 -3.38
C MET A 1 -13.48 -13.79 -4.17
N GLY A 2 -12.64 -13.97 -5.20
CA GLY A 2 -12.14 -12.85 -6.03
C GLY A 2 -13.21 -11.99 -6.72
N LEU A 3 -14.21 -12.61 -7.34
CA LEU A 3 -15.31 -11.90 -8.03
C LEU A 3 -16.20 -11.05 -7.11
N GLN A 4 -16.20 -11.31 -5.81
CA GLN A 4 -17.10 -10.65 -4.86
C GLN A 4 -16.51 -9.33 -4.34
N LEU A 5 -15.18 -9.27 -4.20
CA LEU A 5 -14.45 -8.06 -3.81
C LEU A 5 -14.32 -7.05 -4.96
N GLU A 6 -14.27 -7.52 -6.21
CA GLU A 6 -14.28 -6.66 -7.40
C GLU A 6 -15.61 -5.89 -7.49
N ASN A 7 -16.74 -6.56 -7.30
CA ASN A 7 -18.06 -5.91 -7.24
C ASN A 7 -18.21 -4.91 -6.08
N GLU A 8 -17.49 -5.11 -4.98
CA GLU A 8 -17.52 -4.16 -3.86
C GLU A 8 -16.73 -2.88 -4.18
N MET A 9 -15.75 -2.92 -5.09
CA MET A 9 -14.98 -1.73 -5.48
C MET A 9 -15.80 -0.76 -6.30
N ASP A 10 -16.77 -1.25 -7.07
CA ASP A 10 -17.71 -0.39 -7.80
C ASP A 10 -18.47 0.55 -6.85
N ALA A 11 -18.75 0.13 -5.61
CA ALA A 11 -19.41 0.97 -4.61
C ALA A 11 -18.47 2.02 -4.00
N VAL A 12 -17.16 1.75 -3.96
CA VAL A 12 -16.13 2.67 -3.46
C VAL A 12 -15.83 3.77 -4.48
N LEU A 13 -15.87 3.45 -5.78
CA LEU A 13 -15.50 4.36 -6.87
C LEU A 13 -16.64 5.29 -7.34
N LYS A 14 -17.80 5.28 -6.66
CA LYS A 14 -18.91 6.20 -6.93
C LYS A 14 -18.56 7.66 -6.59
N PRO A 15 -19.38 8.64 -7.03
CA PRO A 15 -19.27 10.01 -6.55
C PRO A 15 -19.24 10.06 -5.01
N VAL A 16 -18.45 10.96 -4.43
CA VAL A 16 -18.18 10.98 -2.97
C VAL A 16 -19.44 11.04 -2.11
N GLN A 17 -20.54 11.60 -2.63
CA GLN A 17 -21.84 11.67 -1.95
C GLN A 17 -22.55 10.31 -1.83
N GLU A 18 -22.21 9.36 -2.71
CA GLU A 18 -22.83 8.03 -2.81
C GLU A 18 -21.85 6.89 -2.52
N ALA A 19 -20.56 7.19 -2.52
CA ALA A 19 -19.50 6.24 -2.25
C ALA A 19 -19.61 5.64 -0.85
N ARG A 20 -19.20 4.38 -0.74
CA ARG A 20 -19.03 3.71 0.55
C ARG A 20 -17.55 3.52 0.83
N GLY A 21 -17.21 3.38 2.12
CA GLY A 21 -15.85 3.05 2.54
C GLY A 21 -15.40 1.70 1.97
N MET A 22 -14.09 1.46 1.97
CA MET A 22 -13.55 0.18 1.54
C MET A 22 -14.10 -0.97 2.42
N PRO A 23 -14.32 -2.17 1.85
CA PRO A 23 -14.66 -3.35 2.61
C PRO A 23 -13.62 -3.67 3.68
N ASN A 24 -14.08 -4.15 4.84
CA ASN A 24 -13.22 -4.44 6.00
C ASN A 24 -12.05 -5.38 5.70
N ALA A 25 -12.20 -6.26 4.70
CA ALA A 25 -11.16 -7.18 4.29
C ALA A 25 -9.87 -6.47 3.82
N TYR A 26 -9.98 -5.30 3.17
CA TYR A 26 -8.82 -4.53 2.70
C TYR A 26 -7.95 -4.00 3.85
N TYR A 27 -8.49 -3.89 5.07
CA TYR A 27 -7.74 -3.44 6.24
C TYR A 27 -7.12 -4.57 7.07
N THR A 28 -7.59 -5.81 6.88
CA THR A 28 -7.27 -6.92 7.81
C THR A 28 -6.72 -8.17 7.12
N SER A 29 -6.96 -8.34 5.82
CA SER A 29 -6.58 -9.53 5.07
C SER A 29 -5.11 -9.48 4.65
N PRO A 30 -4.26 -10.44 5.09
CA PRO A 30 -2.87 -10.52 4.64
C PRO A 30 -2.76 -10.78 3.13
N VAL A 31 -3.75 -11.47 2.54
CA VAL A 31 -3.77 -11.78 1.11
C VAL A 31 -4.02 -10.51 0.28
N LEU A 32 -4.93 -9.64 0.73
CA LEU A 32 -5.19 -8.37 0.04
C LEU A 32 -4.04 -7.39 0.21
N PHE A 33 -3.39 -7.37 1.37
CA PHE A 33 -2.17 -6.60 1.58
C PHE A 33 -1.05 -6.99 0.60
N GLN A 34 -0.81 -8.30 0.40
CA GLN A 34 0.18 -8.76 -0.57
C GLN A 34 -0.18 -8.35 -2.00
N ARG A 35 -1.46 -8.44 -2.37
CA ARG A 35 -1.92 -8.02 -3.69
C ARG A 35 -1.74 -6.51 -3.91
N GLU A 36 -2.12 -5.67 -2.95
CA GLU A 36 -1.87 -4.21 -3.02
C GLU A 36 -0.39 -3.88 -3.16
N ARG A 37 0.48 -4.58 -2.43
CA ARG A 37 1.93 -4.42 -2.57
C ARG A 37 2.39 -4.66 -4.02
N GLU A 38 1.83 -5.66 -4.70
CA GLU A 38 2.19 -6.01 -6.07
C GLU A 38 1.58 -5.06 -7.13
N VAL A 39 0.30 -4.69 -6.98
CA VAL A 39 -0.42 -3.97 -8.04
C VAL A 39 -0.48 -2.46 -7.85
N VAL A 40 -0.29 -1.96 -6.63
CA VAL A 40 -0.29 -0.52 -6.32
C VAL A 40 1.11 -0.05 -5.97
N MET A 41 1.76 -0.67 -4.98
CA MET A 41 3.02 -0.14 -4.45
C MET A 41 4.21 -0.40 -5.39
N ALA A 42 4.37 -1.64 -5.90
CA ALA A 42 5.49 -1.99 -6.77
C ALA A 42 5.59 -1.17 -8.08
N PRO A 43 4.48 -0.83 -8.78
CA PRO A 43 4.56 -0.01 -10.00
C PRO A 43 4.59 1.51 -9.72
N THR A 44 4.59 1.95 -8.46
CA THR A 44 4.55 3.38 -8.10
C THR A 44 5.72 3.80 -7.22
N TRP A 45 5.84 5.11 -6.98
CA TRP A 45 6.88 5.67 -6.12
C TRP A 45 6.39 5.77 -4.67
N SER A 46 7.22 5.31 -3.74
CA SER A 46 7.02 5.45 -2.30
C SER A 46 8.17 6.22 -1.67
N CYS A 47 7.85 7.18 -0.81
CA CYS A 47 8.86 7.86 0.01
C CYS A 47 9.34 6.89 1.12
N VAL A 48 10.64 6.64 1.18
CA VAL A 48 11.26 5.72 2.16
C VAL A 48 12.13 6.44 3.21
N GLY A 49 12.35 7.74 3.08
CA GLY A 49 13.15 8.54 4.01
C GLY A 49 13.56 9.90 3.43
N PHE A 50 14.28 10.69 4.22
CA PHE A 50 14.80 12.01 3.82
C PHE A 50 16.32 12.02 3.80
N ALA A 51 16.91 12.84 2.93
CA ALA A 51 18.36 13.01 2.88
C ALA A 51 18.96 13.51 4.21
N SER A 52 18.20 14.31 4.97
CA SER A 52 18.59 14.80 6.30
C SER A 52 18.70 13.69 7.35
N ASP A 53 18.16 12.49 7.09
CA ASP A 53 18.35 11.33 7.96
C ASP A 53 19.77 10.73 7.85
N LEU A 54 20.52 11.08 6.79
CA LEU A 54 21.88 10.62 6.52
C LEU A 54 22.86 11.77 6.75
N LEU A 55 23.34 11.89 7.99
CA LEU A 55 24.12 13.05 8.44
C LEU A 55 25.55 13.08 7.88
N GLU A 56 26.12 11.92 7.58
CA GLU A 56 27.53 11.79 7.18
C GLU A 56 27.68 10.81 6.00
N PRO A 57 28.72 10.98 5.16
CA PRO A 57 29.03 10.01 4.11
C PRO A 57 29.24 8.61 4.67
N GLY A 58 28.64 7.62 4.01
CA GLY A 58 28.72 6.21 4.43
C GLY A 58 27.62 5.77 5.39
N TYR A 59 26.72 6.66 5.80
CA TYR A 59 25.54 6.26 6.56
C TYR A 59 24.54 5.56 5.65
N ALA A 60 24.02 4.44 6.11
CA ALA A 60 22.88 3.75 5.53
C ALA A 60 21.81 3.63 6.59
N ARG A 61 20.55 3.79 6.19
CA ARG A 61 19.39 3.60 7.08
C ARG A 61 18.47 2.54 6.49
N PRO A 62 18.67 1.25 6.85
CA PRO A 62 17.79 0.18 6.42
C PRO A 62 16.35 0.45 6.85
N VAL A 63 15.41 0.09 5.98
CA VAL A 63 13.97 0.15 6.29
C VAL A 63 13.31 -1.17 5.92
N ASP A 64 12.32 -1.58 6.70
CA ASP A 64 11.35 -2.58 6.26
C ASP A 64 10.22 -1.84 5.54
N PHE A 65 10.08 -2.09 4.24
CA PHE A 65 9.03 -1.51 3.43
C PHE A 65 8.11 -2.62 2.91
N MET A 66 6.86 -2.59 3.34
CA MET A 66 5.85 -3.58 2.95
C MET A 66 6.27 -5.04 3.24
N GLY A 67 6.98 -5.27 4.36
CA GLY A 67 7.49 -6.58 4.75
C GLY A 67 8.72 -7.04 3.97
N LEU A 68 9.43 -6.13 3.32
CA LEU A 68 10.66 -6.39 2.56
C LEU A 68 11.79 -5.49 3.10
N PRO A 69 12.99 -6.05 3.38
CA PRO A 69 14.12 -5.24 3.79
C PRO A 69 14.71 -4.47 2.60
N LEU A 70 14.93 -3.17 2.77
CA LEU A 70 15.64 -2.29 1.84
C LEU A 70 16.89 -1.71 2.53
N VAL A 71 18.03 -1.76 1.84
CA VAL A 71 19.34 -1.24 2.29
C VAL A 71 19.97 -0.42 1.18
#